data_AF-A0A6P1RPA5-F1
#
_entry.id   AF-A0A6P1RPA5-F1
#
_cell.length_a   1.000
_cell.length_b   1.000
_cell.length_c   1.000
_cell.angle_alpha   90.00
_cell.angle_beta   90.00
_cell.angle_gamma   90.00
#
_symmetry.space_group_name_H-M   'P 1'
#
loop_
_entity.id
_entity.type
_entity.pdbx_description
1 polymer ?
#
loop_
_entity_poly.entity_id
_entity_poly.type
_entity_poly.pdbx_seq_one_letter_code
_entity_poly.pdbx_strand_id
1 'polypeptide(L)'
;MPSVSDVEQAVALATLVCKSAEAVERFLAFCEQQARDLLHPHGPIIMALSIVLKIRRTLTGAEIDDVIATTVAGLQLAAERRRRAEWRKGELAAERFRAACDHPDEAALSQSAPDRMV
;
A
#
# COMPACT_ATOMS: atom_id res chain seq x y z
N MET A 1 16.27 -19.34 -2.08
CA MET A 1 16.75 -20.25 -3.14
C MET A 1 15.77 -21.41 -3.18
N PRO A 2 15.10 -21.67 -4.31
CA PRO A 2 14.28 -22.89 -4.46
C PRO A 2 15.16 -24.12 -4.24
N SER A 3 14.56 -25.23 -3.81
CA SER A 3 15.31 -26.48 -3.71
C SER A 3 15.69 -26.95 -5.11
N VAL A 4 16.79 -27.70 -5.23
CA VAL A 4 17.19 -28.31 -6.52
C VAL A 4 16.03 -29.13 -7.10
N SER A 5 15.26 -29.80 -6.23
CA SER A 5 14.06 -30.56 -6.63
C SER A 5 12.95 -29.68 -7.23
N ASP A 6 12.71 -28.48 -6.70
CA ASP A 6 11.66 -27.58 -7.23
C ASP A 6 12.04 -27.04 -8.60
N VAL A 7 13.33 -26.75 -8.81
CA VAL A 7 13.86 -26.29 -10.10
C VAL A 7 13.75 -27.40 -11.14
N GLU A 8 14.16 -28.63 -10.80
CA GLU A 8 14.02 -29.79 -11.68
C GLU A 8 12.55 -30.05 -12.05
N GLN A 9 11.64 -29.94 -11.08
CA GLN A 9 10.21 -30.09 -11.33
C GLN A 9 9.66 -28.98 -12.24
N ALA A 10 10.07 -27.73 -12.03
CA ALA A 10 9.68 -26.62 -12.89
C ALA A 10 10.15 -26.83 -14.34
N VAL A 11 11.40 -27.30 -14.53
CA VAL A 11 11.94 -27.64 -15.85
C VAL A 11 11.15 -28.79 -16.49
N ALA A 12 10.83 -29.84 -15.74
CA ALA A 12 10.03 -30.96 -16.22
C ALA A 12 8.65 -30.51 -16.71
N LEU A 13 7.96 -29.65 -15.93
CA LEU A 13 6.67 -29.08 -16.30
C LEU A 13 6.77 -28.19 -17.55
N ALA A 14 7.79 -27.33 -17.62
CA ALA A 14 8.00 -26.46 -18.77
C ALA A 14 8.26 -27.26 -20.07
N THR A 15 8.90 -28.43 -19.96
CA THR A 15 9.19 -29.31 -21.10
C THR A 15 7.93 -29.96 -21.69
N LEU A 16 6.82 -30.03 -20.92
CA LEU A 16 5.53 -30.46 -21.44
C LEU A 16 4.94 -29.44 -22.44
N VAL A 17 5.32 -28.16 -22.30
CA VAL A 17 4.79 -27.04 -23.11
C VAL A 17 5.78 -26.67 -24.23
N CYS A 18 7.08 -26.68 -23.93
CA CYS A 18 8.14 -26.20 -24.80
C CYS A 18 9.01 -27.35 -25.33
N LYS A 19 9.32 -27.35 -26.64
CA LYS A 19 10.04 -28.45 -27.30
C LYS A 19 11.57 -28.31 -27.33
N SER A 20 12.11 -27.12 -27.10
CA SER A 20 13.56 -26.86 -27.07
C SER A 20 13.99 -26.33 -25.71
N ALA A 21 15.26 -26.58 -25.35
CA ALA A 21 15.83 -26.09 -24.09
C ALA A 21 15.77 -24.56 -23.97
N GLU A 22 16.03 -23.85 -25.08
CA GLU A 22 15.93 -22.38 -25.12
C GLU A 22 14.49 -21.90 -24.84
N ALA A 23 13.48 -22.57 -25.40
CA ALA A 23 12.08 -22.22 -25.14
C ALA A 23 11.68 -22.50 -23.69
N VAL A 24 12.17 -23.59 -23.10
CA VAL A 24 11.97 -23.92 -21.67
C VAL A 24 12.56 -22.82 -20.78
N GLU A 25 13.79 -22.38 -21.04
CA GLU A 25 14.44 -21.31 -20.28
C GLU A 25 13.65 -19.99 -20.36
N ARG A 26 13.27 -19.57 -21.58
CA ARG A 26 12.47 -18.37 -21.81
C ARG A 26 11.12 -18.44 -21.10
N PHE A 27 10.48 -19.61 -21.11
CA PHE A 27 9.20 -19.83 -20.45
C PHE A 27 9.32 -19.74 -18.93
N LEU A 28 10.35 -20.32 -18.33
CA LEU A 28 10.60 -20.21 -16.89
C LEU A 28 10.90 -18.78 -16.47
N ALA A 29 11.72 -18.05 -17.23
CA ALA A 29 12.00 -16.64 -16.97
C ALA A 29 10.72 -15.78 -17.03
N PHE A 30 9.84 -16.06 -18.00
CA PHE A 30 8.53 -15.42 -18.08
C PHE A 30 7.67 -15.73 -16.84
N CYS A 31 7.56 -17.00 -16.45
CA CYS A 31 6.80 -17.41 -15.27
C CYS A 31 7.35 -16.77 -13.97
N GLU A 32 8.67 -16.66 -13.84
CA GLU A 32 9.30 -16.01 -12.69
C GLU A 32 8.97 -14.52 -12.64
N GLN A 33 8.99 -13.83 -13.78
CA GLN A 33 8.58 -12.43 -13.88
C GLN A 33 7.09 -12.26 -13.52
N GLN A 34 6.21 -13.10 -14.07
CA GLN A 34 4.78 -13.09 -13.76
C GLN A 34 4.52 -13.33 -12.26
N ALA A 35 5.25 -14.26 -11.65
CA ALA A 35 5.15 -14.51 -10.21
C ALA A 35 5.60 -13.30 -9.39
N ARG A 36 6.70 -12.64 -9.78
CA ARG A 36 7.15 -11.40 -9.14
C ARG A 36 6.10 -10.30 -9.24
N ASP A 37 5.55 -10.08 -10.43
CA ASP A 37 4.57 -9.03 -10.68
C ASP A 37 3.26 -9.29 -9.92
N LEU A 38 2.85 -10.56 -9.82
CA LEU A 38 1.69 -10.97 -9.03
C LEU A 38 1.91 -10.74 -7.53
N LEU A 39 3.08 -11.08 -7.00
CA LEU A 39 3.34 -11.03 -5.57
C LEU A 39 3.72 -9.64 -5.06
N HIS A 40 4.32 -8.80 -5.90
CA HIS A 40 4.85 -7.49 -5.51
C HIS A 40 3.83 -6.57 -4.81
N PRO A 41 2.58 -6.40 -5.30
CA PRO A 41 1.57 -5.57 -4.62
C PRO A 41 1.14 -6.10 -3.25
N HIS A 42 1.38 -7.38 -2.98
CA HIS A 42 0.90 -8.09 -1.78
C HIS A 42 1.97 -8.29 -0.71
N GLY A 43 3.09 -7.56 -0.78
CA GLY A 43 4.21 -7.65 0.17
C GLY A 43 3.79 -7.68 1.66
N PRO A 44 2.91 -6.77 2.14
CA PRO A 44 2.46 -6.80 3.53
C PRO A 44 1.70 -8.09 3.91
N ILE A 45 0.92 -8.64 2.99
CA ILE A 45 0.16 -9.89 3.19
C ILE A 45 1.13 -11.07 3.27
N ILE A 46 2.10 -11.15 2.35
CA ILE A 46 3.13 -12.20 2.34
C ILE A 46 3.96 -12.16 3.63
N MET A 47 4.30 -10.97 4.12
CA MET A 47 4.98 -10.80 5.40
C MET A 47 4.15 -11.29 6.57
N ALA A 48 2.86 -10.94 6.62
CA ALA A 48 1.95 -11.40 7.66
C ALA A 48 1.83 -12.93 7.67
N LEU A 49 1.60 -13.55 6.51
CA LEU A 49 1.58 -15.01 6.35
C LEU A 49 2.88 -15.65 6.79
N SER A 50 4.03 -15.08 6.41
CA SER A 50 5.36 -15.59 6.79
C SER A 50 5.57 -15.57 8.31
N ILE A 51 5.14 -14.50 8.98
CA ILE A 51 5.24 -14.36 10.44
C ILE A 51 4.34 -15.41 11.12
N VAL A 52 3.08 -15.49 10.71
CA VAL A 52 2.11 -16.42 11.30
C VAL A 52 2.54 -17.87 11.08
N LEU A 53 2.95 -18.23 9.87
CA LEU A 53 3.42 -19.58 9.54
C LEU A 53 4.69 -19.95 10.32
N LYS A 54 5.62 -19.00 10.51
CA LYS A 54 6.82 -19.23 11.33
C LYS A 54 6.48 -19.55 12.79
N ILE A 55 5.45 -18.90 13.34
CA ILE A 55 4.97 -19.12 14.71
C ILE A 55 4.20 -20.44 14.81
N ARG A 56 3.23 -20.65 13.92
CA ARG A 56 2.26 -21.75 13.98
C ARG A 56 2.75 -23.04 13.33
N ARG A 57 3.85 -22.99 12.57
CA ARG A 57 4.46 -24.08 11.78
C ARG A 57 3.62 -24.65 10.65
N THR A 58 2.30 -24.55 10.73
CA THR A 58 1.36 -24.95 9.68
C THR A 58 0.16 -24.00 9.68
N LEU A 59 -0.49 -23.90 8.52
CA LEU A 59 -1.74 -23.19 8.30
C LEU A 59 -2.60 -23.99 7.34
N THR A 60 -3.87 -24.13 7.67
CA THR A 60 -4.91 -24.60 6.75
C THR A 60 -5.30 -23.49 5.77
N GLY A 61 -5.99 -23.84 4.69
CA GLY A 61 -6.48 -22.85 3.73
C GLY A 61 -7.36 -21.77 4.37
N ALA A 62 -8.28 -22.15 5.26
CA ALA A 62 -9.13 -21.21 5.98
C ALA A 62 -8.32 -20.24 6.86
N GLU A 63 -7.27 -20.73 7.51
CA GLU A 63 -6.42 -19.88 8.35
C GLU A 63 -5.55 -18.92 7.53
N ILE A 64 -5.16 -19.32 6.31
CA ILE A 64 -4.51 -18.42 5.35
C ILE A 64 -5.48 -17.31 4.96
N ASP A 65 -6.72 -17.65 4.61
CA ASP A 65 -7.74 -16.68 4.24
C ASP A 65 -8.03 -15.69 5.37
N ASP A 66 -8.11 -16.16 6.62
CA ASP A 66 -8.29 -15.31 7.80
C ASP A 66 -7.13 -14.32 7.99
N VAL A 67 -5.88 -14.77 7.80
CA VAL A 67 -4.70 -13.89 7.89
C VAL A 67 -4.73 -12.84 6.78
N ILE A 68 -5.11 -13.23 5.56
CA ILE A 68 -5.25 -12.31 4.43
C ILE A 68 -6.33 -11.27 4.75
N ALA A 69 -7.53 -11.70 5.13
CA ALA A 69 -8.66 -10.82 5.44
C ALA A 69 -8.32 -9.83 6.56
N THR A 70 -7.70 -10.31 7.64
CA THR A 70 -7.26 -9.47 8.77
C THR A 70 -6.24 -8.44 8.32
N THR A 71 -5.27 -8.84 7.49
CA THR A 71 -4.23 -7.94 7.00
C THR A 71 -4.82 -6.87 6.07
N VAL A 72 -5.72 -7.24 5.15
CA VAL A 72 -6.41 -6.31 4.26
C VAL A 72 -7.22 -5.29 5.06
N ALA A 73 -8.00 -5.73 6.04
CA ALA A 73 -8.78 -4.84 6.91
C ALA A 73 -7.87 -3.87 7.67
N GLY A 74 -6.73 -4.36 8.19
CA GLY A 74 -5.73 -3.54 8.88
C GLY A 74 -5.13 -2.45 7.97
N LEU A 75 -4.78 -2.81 6.73
CA LEU A 75 -4.24 -1.87 5.73
C LEU A 75 -5.26 -0.79 5.35
N GLN A 76 -6.51 -1.18 5.11
CA GLN A 76 -7.59 -0.25 4.78
C GLN A 76 -7.85 0.72 5.94
N LEU A 77 -7.89 0.21 7.18
CA LEU A 77 -8.06 1.03 8.36
C LEU A 77 -6.89 2.02 8.54
N ALA A 78 -5.65 1.58 8.30
CA ALA A 78 -4.48 2.46 8.37
C ALA A 78 -4.52 3.56 7.30
N ALA A 79 -4.92 3.22 6.06
CA ALA A 79 -5.10 4.19 4.98
C ALA A 79 -6.17 5.24 5.33
N GLU A 80 -7.31 4.80 5.85
CA GLU A 80 -8.39 5.71 6.27
C GLU A 80 -7.96 6.63 7.41
N ARG A 81 -7.25 6.10 8.41
CA ARG A 81 -6.70 6.90 9.51
C ARG A 81 -5.74 7.97 8.99
N ARG A 82 -4.88 7.63 8.03
CA ARG A 82 -3.98 8.59 7.38
C ARG A 82 -4.76 9.66 6.63
N ARG A 83 -5.75 9.29 5.81
CA ARG A 83 -6.59 10.24 5.07
C ARG A 83 -7.28 11.23 6.02
N ARG A 84 -7.84 10.74 7.14
CA ARG A 84 -8.46 11.61 8.16
C ARG A 84 -7.47 12.53 8.87
N ALA A 85 -6.22 12.11 9.05
CA ALA A 85 -5.19 12.96 9.63
C ALA A 85 -4.82 14.11 8.67
N GLU A 86 -4.64 13.81 7.39
CA GLU A 86 -4.40 14.84 6.36
C GLU A 86 -5.57 15.81 6.21
N TRP A 87 -6.81 15.29 6.25
CA TRP A 87 -8.00 16.13 6.23
C TRP A 87 -8.02 17.14 7.38
N ARG A 88 -7.81 16.67 8.63
CA ARG A 88 -7.74 17.55 9.81
C ARG A 88 -6.64 18.59 9.71
N LYS A 89 -5.49 18.24 9.12
CA LYS A 89 -4.41 19.20 8.86
C LYS A 89 -4.84 20.29 7.88
N GLY A 90 -5.60 19.92 6.84
CA GLY A 90 -6.20 20.84 5.88
C GLY A 90 -7.22 21.79 6.53
N GLU A 91 -8.10 21.26 7.38
CA GLU A 91 -9.08 22.07 8.14
C GLU A 91 -8.38 23.12 9.00
N LEU A 92 -7.38 22.70 9.80
CA LEU A 92 -6.60 23.61 10.63
C LEU A 92 -5.86 24.68 9.82
N ALA A 93 -5.33 24.33 8.65
CA ALA A 93 -4.69 25.29 7.76
C ALA A 93 -5.70 26.31 7.20
N ALA A 94 -6.89 25.85 6.80
CA ALA A 94 -7.94 26.72 6.29
C ALA A 94 -8.51 27.65 7.37
N GLU A 95 -8.64 27.17 8.61
CA GLU A 95 -9.03 27.99 9.76
C GLU A 95 -8.00 29.08 10.05
N ARG A 96 -6.71 28.72 10.09
CA ARG A 96 -5.61 29.68 10.27
C ARG A 96 -5.58 30.72 9.16
N PHE A 97 -5.81 30.32 7.92
CA PHE A 97 -5.87 31.23 6.79
C PHE A 97 -7.05 32.21 6.93
N ARG A 98 -8.25 31.73 7.26
CA ARG A 98 -9.41 32.59 7.52
C ARG A 98 -9.13 33.61 8.61
N ALA A 99 -8.63 33.17 9.76
CA ALA A 99 -8.28 34.07 10.85
C ALA A 99 -7.25 35.13 10.44
N ALA A 100 -6.27 34.77 9.60
CA ALA A 100 -5.28 35.70 9.07
C ALA A 100 -5.84 36.68 8.03
N CYS A 101 -6.97 36.37 7.37
CA CYS A 101 -7.67 37.27 6.47
C CYS A 101 -8.64 38.20 7.21
N ASP A 102 -9.29 37.72 8.27
CA ASP A 102 -10.24 38.54 9.05
C ASP A 102 -9.52 39.66 9.84
N HIS A 103 -8.32 39.40 10.35
CA HIS A 103 -7.53 40.36 11.13
C HIS A 103 -7.06 41.63 10.36
N PRO A 104 -6.58 41.55 9.10
CA PRO A 104 -6.24 42.74 8.32
C PRO A 104 -7.47 43.56 7.88
N ASP A 105 -8.64 42.95 7.69
CA ASP A 105 -9.87 43.66 7.34
C ASP A 105 -10.40 44.53 8.52
N GLU A 106 -10.30 44.06 9.77
CA GLU A 106 -10.65 44.87 10.95
C GLU A 106 -9.72 46.09 11.16
N ALA A 107 -8.43 45.93 10.87
CA ALA A 107 -7.46 47.02 10.93
C ALA A 107 -7.71 48.08 9.84
N ALA A 108 -8.11 47.65 8.63
CA ALA A 108 -8.47 48.55 7.54
C ALA A 108 -9.77 49.32 7.81
N LEU A 109 -10.77 48.68 8.43
CA LEU A 109 -12.03 49.32 8.83
C LEU A 109 -11.84 50.39 9.92
N SER A 110 -10.90 50.18 10.84
CA SER A 110 -10.59 51.13 11.92
C SER A 110 -9.84 52.39 11.43
N GLN A 111 -9.09 52.29 10.33
CA GLN A 111 -8.37 53.43 9.73
C GLN A 111 -9.22 54.27 8.76
N SER A 112 -10.43 53.82 8.41
CA SER A 112 -11.33 54.52 7.49
C SER A 112 -12.38 55.42 8.18
N ALA A 113 -12.38 55.50 9.52
CA ALA A 113 -13.20 56.48 10.23
C ALA A 113 -12.60 57.89 10.01
N PRO A 114 -13.29 58.80 9.29
CA PRO A 114 -12.70 60.08 8.95
C PRO A 114 -12.72 61.01 10.17
N ASP A 115 -11.56 61.62 10.39
CA ASP A 115 -11.35 62.86 11.12
C ASP A 115 -12.41 63.89 10.67
N ARG A 116 -13.48 64.04 11.46
CA ARG A 116 -14.54 65.03 11.22
C ARG A 116 -14.52 66.07 12.34
N MET A 117 -14.09 67.27 11.93
CA MET A 117 -14.32 68.60 12.52
C MET A 117 -13.56 68.85 13.83
N VAL A 118 -12.70 69.87 13.93
CA VAL A 118 -12.97 71.32 13.78
C VAL A 118 -11.74 72.06 13.27
#